data_AF-A0A1D8ATL8-F1
#
_entry.id   AF-A0A1D8ATL8-F1
#
_cell.length_a   1.000
_cell.length_b   1.000
_cell.length_c   1.000
_cell.angle_alpha   90.00
_cell.angle_beta   90.00
_cell.angle_gamma   90.00
#
_symmetry.space_group_name_H-M   'P 1'
#
loop_
_entity.id
_entity.type
_entity.pdbx_description
1 polymer ?
#
loop_
_entity_poly.entity_id
_entity_poly.type
_entity_poly.pdbx_seq_one_letter_code
_entity_poly.pdbx_strand_id
1 'polypeptide(L)'
;MIIRLEGRTREPRHAATSAASDAIVAAGGHVLDYNQFSNLAVCFTLELPPAGFARLRQSLATIGVHLPPPSPEELAAAAAPAGTEVAGSLRINFEHDEPDLRIPIPAVPG
;
A
#
# COMPACT_ATOMS: atom_id res chain seq x y z
N MET A 1 18.76 -6.19 -1.90
CA MET A 1 17.65 -6.21 -2.88
C MET A 1 16.45 -5.61 -2.17
N ILE A 2 15.68 -4.74 -2.82
CA ILE A 2 14.49 -4.10 -2.21
C ILE A 2 13.29 -4.48 -3.06
N ILE A 3 12.27 -5.06 -2.45
CA ILE A 3 11.02 -5.39 -3.15
C ILE A 3 10.14 -4.15 -3.25
N ARG A 4 9.58 -3.88 -4.43
CA ARG A 4 8.62 -2.80 -4.63
C ARG A 4 7.25 -3.37 -4.90
N LEU A 5 6.31 -3.05 -4.02
CA LEU A 5 4.90 -3.33 -4.14
C LEU A 5 4.20 -2.01 -4.45
N GLU A 6 3.38 -2.00 -5.49
CA GLU A 6 2.52 -0.86 -5.79
C GLU A 6 1.07 -1.33 -5.82
N GLY A 7 0.23 -0.82 -4.94
CA GLY A 7 -1.20 -1.11 -4.90
C GLY A 7 -2.03 0.12 -5.19
N ARG A 8 -3.32 -0.11 -5.45
CA ARG A 8 -4.33 0.94 -5.53
C ARG A 8 -5.51 0.60 -4.64
N THR A 9 -6.13 1.61 -4.06
CA THR A 9 -7.30 1.44 -3.23
C THR A 9 -8.26 2.62 -3.38
N ARG A 10 -9.54 2.34 -3.21
CA ARG A 10 -10.61 3.35 -3.12
C ARG A 10 -11.02 3.62 -1.68
N GLU A 11 -10.42 2.92 -0.72
CA GLU A 11 -10.70 3.07 0.70
C GLU A 11 -10.19 4.43 1.25
N PRO A 12 -10.83 4.96 2.30
CA PRO A 12 -10.42 6.23 2.89
C PRO A 12 -8.98 6.13 3.42
N ARG A 13 -8.16 7.12 3.06
CA ARG A 13 -6.70 7.13 3.28
C ARG A 13 -6.26 6.72 4.69
N HIS A 14 -6.99 7.19 5.71
CA HIS A 14 -6.64 6.95 7.11
C HIS A 14 -6.89 5.49 7.50
N ALA A 15 -8.03 4.94 7.09
CA ALA A 15 -8.37 3.54 7.32
C ALA A 15 -7.41 2.63 6.56
N ALA A 16 -7.16 2.91 5.28
CA ALA A 16 -6.25 2.15 4.45
C ALA A 16 -4.79 2.19 4.95
N THR A 17 -4.33 3.34 5.44
CA THR A 17 -2.97 3.48 6.03
C THR A 17 -2.85 2.67 7.32
N SER A 18 -3.83 2.78 8.22
CA SER A 18 -3.86 2.03 9.47
C SER A 18 -3.94 0.51 9.22
N ALA A 19 -4.81 0.10 8.30
CA ALA A 19 -5.00 -1.30 7.93
C ALA A 19 -3.78 -1.88 7.20
N ALA A 20 -3.10 -1.10 6.36
CA ALA A 20 -1.85 -1.53 5.73
C ALA A 20 -0.75 -1.74 6.78
N SER A 21 -0.61 -0.84 7.74
CA SER A 21 0.35 -0.99 8.84
C SER A 21 0.07 -2.26 9.67
N ASP A 22 -1.21 -2.47 10.03
CA ASP A 22 -1.64 -3.68 10.76
C ASP A 22 -1.36 -4.96 9.96
N ALA A 23 -1.63 -4.95 8.66
CA ALA A 23 -1.35 -6.06 7.75
C ALA A 23 0.16 -6.41 7.68
N ILE A 24 1.03 -5.41 7.73
CA ILE A 24 2.50 -5.61 7.75
C ILE A 24 2.92 -6.30 9.05
N VAL A 25 2.40 -5.83 10.18
CA VAL A 25 2.67 -6.43 11.50
C VAL A 25 2.12 -7.85 11.56
N ALA A 26 0.91 -8.09 11.07
CA ALA A 26 0.29 -9.41 11.01
C ALA A 26 1.03 -10.38 10.07
N ALA A 27 1.70 -9.86 9.04
CA ALA A 27 2.56 -10.64 8.15
C ALA A 27 3.90 -11.05 8.80
N GLY A 28 4.17 -10.58 10.03
CA GLY A 28 5.40 -10.86 10.78
C GLY A 28 6.56 -9.94 10.39
N GLY A 29 6.27 -8.77 9.83
CA GLY A 29 7.26 -7.73 9.54
C GLY A 29 7.05 -6.48 10.38
N HIS A 30 7.88 -5.47 10.13
CA HIS A 30 7.78 -4.15 10.76
C HIS A 30 7.86 -3.03 9.73
N VAL A 31 7.21 -1.92 10.06
CA VAL A 31 7.29 -0.68 9.28
C VAL A 31 8.50 0.10 9.78
N LEU A 32 9.45 0.36 8.88
CA LEU A 32 10.63 1.18 9.16
C LEU A 32 10.32 2.67 9.03
N ASP A 33 9.58 3.03 7.98
CA ASP A 33 9.28 4.41 7.65
C ASP A 33 7.96 4.48 6.88
N TYR A 34 7.26 5.61 6.95
CA TYR A 34 6.11 5.85 6.08
C TYR A 34 6.09 7.30 5.63
N ASN A 35 5.85 7.50 4.34
CA ASN A 35 5.74 8.79 3.70
C ASN A 35 4.38 8.93 3.04
N GLN A 36 3.59 9.91 3.50
CA GLN A 36 2.30 10.24 2.92
C GLN A 36 2.45 11.40 1.93
N PHE A 37 2.02 11.17 0.69
CA PHE A 37 1.95 12.17 -0.37
C PHE A 37 0.51 12.73 -0.45
N SER A 38 0.15 13.56 0.54
CA SER A 38 -1.20 14.15 0.69
C SER A 38 -2.33 13.12 0.58
N ASN A 39 -3.28 13.34 -0.32
CA ASN A 39 -4.41 12.46 -0.63
C ASN A 39 -4.15 11.56 -1.85
N LEU A 40 -2.96 11.58 -2.43
CA LEU A 40 -2.65 10.85 -3.67
C LEU A 40 -2.09 9.46 -3.40
N ALA A 41 -1.14 9.35 -2.48
CA ALA A 41 -0.48 8.08 -2.19
C ALA A 41 0.15 8.04 -0.81
N VAL A 42 0.44 6.83 -0.33
CA VAL A 42 1.31 6.57 0.81
C VAL A 42 2.36 5.54 0.43
N CYS A 43 3.59 5.73 0.88
CA CYS A 43 4.69 4.80 0.70
C CYS A 43 5.17 4.33 2.06
N PHE A 44 5.16 3.02 2.30
CA PHE A 44 5.73 2.39 3.48
C PHE A 44 7.05 1.75 3.13
N THR A 45 8.07 1.99 3.95
CA THR A 45 9.30 1.21 3.98
C THR A 45 9.13 0.16 5.06
N LEU A 46 9.36 -1.10 4.73
CA LEU A 46 9.02 -2.24 5.56
C LEU A 46 10.08 -3.32 5.43
N GLU A 47 10.23 -4.13 6.46
CA GLU A 47 11.03 -5.34 6.44
C GLU A 47 10.16 -6.49 6.88
N LEU A 48 10.21 -7.58 6.13
CA LEU A 48 9.45 -8.77 6.46
C LEU A 48 10.17 -10.02 5.97
N PRO A 49 9.89 -11.17 6.59
CA PRO A 49 10.38 -12.43 6.08
C PRO A 49 9.82 -12.69 4.67
N PRO A 50 10.52 -13.49 3.85
CA PRO A 50 10.10 -13.79 2.49
C PRO A 50 8.68 -14.39 2.39
N ALA A 51 8.28 -15.22 3.35
CA ALA A 51 6.91 -15.76 3.45
C ALA A 51 5.86 -14.70 3.83
N GLY A 52 6.29 -13.58 4.43
CA GLY A 52 5.43 -12.47 4.80
C GLY A 52 4.86 -11.72 3.60
N PHE A 53 5.55 -11.69 2.45
CA PHE A 53 5.10 -10.94 1.28
C PHE A 53 3.79 -11.52 0.73
N ALA A 54 3.71 -12.85 0.66
CA ALA A 54 2.49 -13.54 0.25
C ALA A 54 1.32 -13.27 1.21
N ARG A 55 1.58 -13.22 2.53
CA ARG A 55 0.56 -12.90 3.54
C ARG A 55 0.11 -11.46 3.45
N LEU A 56 1.05 -10.52 3.36
CA LEU A 56 0.78 -9.10 3.20
C LEU A 56 -0.12 -8.87 1.97
N ARG A 57 0.17 -9.51 0.84
CA ARG A 57 -0.69 -9.41 -0.35
C ARG A 57 -2.11 -9.90 -0.12
N GLN A 58 -2.30 -11.00 0.59
CA GLN A 58 -3.63 -11.51 0.94
C GLN A 58 -4.36 -10.52 1.86
N SER A 59 -3.70 -10.03 2.91
CA SER A 59 -4.27 -9.05 3.83
C SER A 59 -4.63 -7.75 3.12
N LEU A 60 -3.76 -7.23 2.26
CA LEU A 60 -4.02 -6.04 1.44
C LEU A 60 -5.23 -6.24 0.51
N ALA A 61 -5.35 -7.41 -0.12
CA ALA A 61 -6.50 -7.74 -0.96
C ALA A 61 -7.81 -7.78 -0.16
N THR A 62 -7.79 -8.28 1.09
CA THR A 62 -8.97 -8.30 1.97
C THR A 62 -9.45 -6.90 2.37
N ILE A 63 -8.54 -5.94 2.49
CA ILE A 63 -8.86 -4.55 2.85
C ILE A 63 -9.12 -3.65 1.62
N GLY A 64 -9.34 -4.24 0.43
CA GLY A 64 -9.65 -3.47 -0.79
C GLY A 64 -8.45 -2.76 -1.42
N VAL A 65 -7.22 -3.19 -1.11
CA VAL A 65 -6.01 -2.76 -1.80
C VAL A 65 -5.67 -3.79 -2.88
N HIS A 66 -5.80 -3.38 -4.13
CA HIS A 66 -5.48 -4.24 -5.28
C HIS A 66 -4.00 -4.07 -5.66
N LEU A 67 -3.24 -5.16 -5.58
CA LEU A 67 -1.86 -5.22 -6.05
C LEU A 67 -1.79 -5.92 -7.41
N PRO A 68 -0.95 -5.43 -8.35
CA PRO A 68 -0.63 -6.10 -9.59
C PRO A 68 0.08 -7.43 -9.30
N PRO A 69 0.16 -8.34 -10.29
CA PRO A 69 0.81 -9.64 -10.12
C PRO A 69 2.22 -9.52 -9.53
N PRO A 70 2.66 -10.53 -8.76
CA PRO A 70 3.95 -10.51 -8.08
C PRO A 70 5.09 -10.31 -9.07
N SER A 71 5.96 -9.35 -8.76
CA SER A 71 7.15 -9.11 -9.58
C SER A 71 8.12 -10.30 -9.49
N PRO A 72 9.00 -10.52 -10.48
CA PRO A 72 10.02 -11.57 -10.40
C PRO A 72 10.93 -11.40 -9.16
N GLU A 73 11.16 -10.16 -8.70
CA GLU A 73 11.89 -9.88 -7.45
C GLU A 73 11.15 -10.37 -6.21
N GLU A 74 9.81 -10.26 -6.20
CA GLU A 74 8.94 -10.76 -5.13
C GLU A 74 8.93 -12.29 -5.11
N LEU A 75 8.83 -12.91 -6.29
CA LEU A 75 8.90 -14.37 -6.45
C LEU A 75 10.27 -14.91 -6.04
N ALA A 76 11.35 -14.20 -6.39
CA ALA A 76 12.71 -14.56 -5.98
C ALA A 76 12.89 -14.44 -4.46
N ALA A 77 12.30 -13.42 -3.84
CA ALA A 77 12.29 -13.29 -2.39
C ALA A 77 11.47 -14.40 -1.74
N ALA A 78 10.31 -14.78 -2.27
CA ALA A 78 9.52 -15.90 -1.75
C ALA A 78 10.30 -17.24 -1.77
N ALA A 79 11.28 -17.37 -2.66
CA ALA A 79 12.20 -18.51 -2.73
C ALA A 79 13.44 -18.38 -1.81
N ALA A 80 13.62 -17.23 -1.14
CA ALA A 80 14.72 -17.02 -0.20
C ALA A 80 14.55 -17.89 1.06
N PRO A 81 15.65 -18.33 1.69
CA PRO A 81 15.60 -19.16 2.88
C PRO A 81 14.87 -18.47 4.03
N ALA A 82 14.12 -19.26 4.81
CA ALA A 82 13.47 -18.78 6.02
C ALA A 82 14.51 -18.24 7.02
N GLY A 83 14.23 -17.07 7.61
CA GLY A 83 15.09 -16.43 8.61
C GLY A 83 15.88 -15.22 8.09
N THR A 84 15.77 -14.86 6.81
CA THR A 84 16.26 -13.57 6.31
C THR A 84 15.15 -12.54 6.31
N GLU A 85 15.46 -11.33 6.75
CA GLU A 85 14.57 -10.18 6.58
C GLU A 85 14.83 -9.56 5.21
N VAL A 86 13.76 -9.28 4.48
CA VAL A 86 13.85 -8.67 3.16
C VAL A 86 13.20 -7.30 3.21
N ALA A 87 14.01 -6.28 2.94
CA ALA A 87 13.53 -4.92 2.80
C ALA A 87 12.59 -4.81 1.60
N GLY A 88 11.46 -4.15 1.84
CA GLY A 88 10.44 -3.88 0.86
C GLY A 88 9.91 -2.46 0.99
N SER A 89 9.25 -2.02 -0.06
CA SER A 89 8.53 -0.76 -0.10
C SER A 89 7.14 -1.01 -0.66
N LEU A 90 6.13 -0.53 0.04
CA LEU A 90 4.72 -0.64 -0.35
C LEU A 90 4.19 0.76 -0.64
N ARG A 91 3.94 1.03 -1.91
CA ARG A 91 3.23 2.22 -2.36
C ARG A 91 1.75 1.88 -2.51
N ILE A 92 0.87 2.63 -1.87
CA ILE A 92 -0.58 2.55 -2.05
C ILE A 92 -1.03 3.86 -2.65
N ASN A 93 -1.61 3.82 -3.84
CA ASN A 93 -2.23 4.99 -4.46
C ASN A 93 -3.72 5.02 -4.09
N PHE A 94 -4.19 6.19 -3.66
CA PHE A 94 -5.59 6.40 -3.32
C PHE A 94 -6.31 6.90 -4.58
N GLU A 95 -7.18 6.06 -5.13
CA GLU A 95 -8.09 6.46 -6.19
C GLU A 95 -9.27 7.20 -5.57
N HIS A 96 -9.22 8.53 -5.64
CA HIS A 96 -10.33 9.38 -5.22
C HIS A 96 -11.34 9.47 -6.36
N ASP A 97 -12.48 8.80 -6.20
CA ASP A 97 -13.67 8.97 -7.04
C ASP A 97 -14.58 10.01 -6.37
N GLU A 98 -14.08 11.23 -6.16
CA GLU A 98 -14.99 12.35 -5.87
C GLU A 98 -15.58 12.80 -7.21
N PRO A 99 -16.91 12.70 -7.42
CA PRO A 99 -17.52 13.39 -8.53
C PRO A 99 -17.25 14.88 -8.32
N ASP A 100 -16.62 15.50 -9.31
CA ASP A 100 -16.35 16.94 -9.38
C ASP A 100 -17.58 17.71 -8.88
N LEU A 101 -17.49 18.23 -7.66
CA LEU A 101 -18.51 19.08 -7.07
C LEU A 101 -18.43 20.39 -7.84
N ARG A 102 -19.12 20.44 -8.98
CA ARG A 102 -19.38 21.67 -9.72
C ARG A 102 -20.15 22.59 -8.78
N ILE A 103 -19.45 23.45 -8.06
CA ILE A 103 -20.04 24.55 -7.33
C ILE A 103 -20.60 25.48 -8.41
N PRO A 104 -21.94 25.64 -8.54
CA PRO A 104 -22.46 26.63 -9.46
C PRO A 104 -22.01 28.00 -8.94
N ILE A 105 -21.14 28.67 -9.70
CA ILE A 105 -20.81 30.07 -9.46
C ILE A 105 -22.11 30.89 -9.51
N PRO A 106 -22.51 31.58 -8.43
CA PRO A 106 -23.60 32.53 -8.53
C PRO A 106 -23.17 33.65 -9.47
N ALA A 107 -23.97 33.95 -10.49
CA ALA A 107 -23.74 35.08 -11.37
C ALA A 107 -23.74 36.36 -10.51
N VAL A 108 -22.61 37.07 -10.48
CA VAL A 108 -22.52 38.39 -9.84
C VAL A 108 -23.14 39.40 -10.80
N PRO A 109 -24.24 40.09 -10.47
CA PRO A 109 -24.71 41.24 -11.22
C PRO A 109 -23.88 42.46 -10.79
N GLY A 110 -23.11 42.99 -11.73
CA GLY A 110 -22.39 44.27 -11.63
C GLY A 110 -22.51 45.03 -12.94
#